data_AF-A0A318CMR4-F1
#
_entry.id   AF-A0A318CMR4-F1
#
_cell.length_a   1.000
_cell.length_b   1.000
_cell.length_c   1.000
_cell.angle_alpha   90.00
_cell.angle_beta   90.00
_cell.angle_gamma   90.00
#
_symmetry.space_group_name_H-M   'P 1'
#
loop_
_entity.id
_entity.type
_entity.pdbx_description
1 polymer ?
#
loop_
_entity_poly.entity_id
_entity_poly.type
_entity_poly.pdbx_seq_one_letter_code
_entity_poly.pdbx_strand_id
1 'polypeptide(L)'
;MINTGFWSNPRPDTSKELKDLYGGIRFVFNYHHREVEGVRSLALKVKTGIDTIDPFIQEITAEICPTCKSPNCINANGRFDWCDLIFFSALGIELPPFRDGLGDEDPCQFLAEKGCLLPRTMRPYRCNWWYCDSLLEAFNHWRPRKQRMFISLMQDITQTRFRMCNQFKEIHAAVSRTASNR
;
A
#
# COMPACT_ATOMS: atom_id res chain seq x y z
N MET A 1 8.68 7.01 16.99
CA MET A 1 7.33 7.62 16.83
C MET A 1 7.07 7.77 15.34
N ILE A 2 6.25 6.90 14.76
CA ILE A 2 5.88 6.98 13.35
C ILE A 2 4.87 8.11 13.23
N ASN A 3 5.21 9.14 12.46
CA ASN A 3 4.38 10.33 12.24
C ASN A 3 3.00 9.90 11.70
N THR A 4 1.96 10.07 12.52
CA THR A 4 0.57 9.67 12.21
C THR A 4 -0.10 10.57 11.17
N GLY A 5 0.55 11.68 10.77
CA GLY A 5 0.03 12.59 9.74
C GLY A 5 -0.04 12.00 8.33
N PHE A 6 0.63 10.87 8.07
CA PHE A 6 0.66 10.23 6.74
C PHE A 6 -0.68 9.57 6.34
N TRP A 7 -1.58 9.37 7.30
CA TRP A 7 -2.86 8.67 7.11
C TRP A 7 -4.05 9.58 6.76
N SER A 8 -3.82 10.86 6.48
CA SER A 8 -4.86 11.88 6.25
C SER A 8 -5.22 12.11 4.77
N ASN A 9 -4.76 11.23 3.87
CA ASN A 9 -5.13 11.29 2.47
C ASN A 9 -6.59 10.84 2.25
N PRO A 10 -7.24 11.28 1.14
CA PRO A 10 -8.58 10.82 0.80
C PRO A 10 -8.59 9.28 0.76
N ARG A 11 -9.47 8.69 1.57
CA ARG A 11 -9.79 7.28 1.54
C ARG A 11 -11.10 7.15 0.77
N PRO A 12 -11.07 6.65 -0.48
CA PRO A 12 -12.31 6.37 -1.19
C PRO A 12 -13.07 5.27 -0.44
N ASP A 13 -14.34 5.51 -0.16
CA ASP A 13 -15.17 4.60 0.62
C ASP A 13 -16.07 3.74 -0.26
N THR A 14 -16.21 4.10 -1.53
CA THR A 14 -16.93 3.34 -2.55
C THR A 14 -16.05 3.00 -3.75
N SER A 15 -16.42 1.94 -4.46
CA SER A 15 -15.80 1.51 -5.71
C SER A 15 -15.85 2.59 -6.77
N LYS A 16 -16.91 3.42 -6.76
CA LYS A 16 -17.04 4.57 -7.66
C LYS A 16 -15.98 5.62 -7.35
N GLU A 17 -15.88 6.07 -6.09
CA GLU A 17 -14.87 7.04 -5.66
C GLU A 17 -13.44 6.54 -5.92
N LEU A 18 -13.19 5.25 -5.65
CA LEU A 18 -11.90 4.61 -5.90
C LEU A 18 -11.52 4.68 -7.39
N LYS A 19 -12.47 4.34 -8.28
CA LYS A 19 -12.27 4.40 -9.73
C LYS A 19 -12.10 5.83 -10.24
N ASP A 20 -12.92 6.76 -9.76
CA ASP A 20 -12.86 8.17 -10.14
C ASP A 20 -11.49 8.78 -9.75
N LEU A 21 -11.04 8.54 -8.52
CA LEU A 21 -9.74 9.01 -8.02
C LEU A 21 -8.57 8.36 -8.78
N TYR A 22 -8.64 7.04 -8.99
CA TYR A 22 -7.62 6.31 -9.75
C TYR A 22 -7.54 6.77 -11.21
N GLY A 23 -8.69 7.05 -11.84
CA GLY A 23 -8.77 7.60 -13.20
C GLY A 23 -8.09 8.97 -13.31
N GLY A 24 -8.32 9.86 -12.35
CA GLY A 24 -7.64 11.17 -12.29
C GLY A 24 -6.12 11.05 -12.12
N ILE A 25 -5.65 10.12 -11.29
CA ILE A 25 -4.21 9.86 -11.12
C ILE A 25 -3.62 9.29 -12.41
N ARG A 26 -4.27 8.29 -13.02
CA ARG A 26 -3.83 7.70 -14.30
C ARG A 26 -3.76 8.72 -15.42
N PHE A 27 -4.70 9.67 -15.47
CA PHE A 27 -4.65 10.77 -16.43
C PHE A 27 -3.30 11.49 -16.35
N VAL A 28 -2.79 11.79 -15.15
CA VAL A 28 -1.48 12.44 -15.02
C VAL A 28 -0.34 11.57 -15.56
N PHE A 29 -0.34 10.27 -15.26
CA PHE A 29 0.70 9.34 -15.75
C PHE A 29 0.69 9.14 -17.27
N ASN A 30 -0.49 9.21 -17.90
CA ASN A 30 -0.67 9.08 -19.35
C ASN A 30 -0.44 10.41 -20.09
N TYR A 31 -0.80 11.52 -19.44
CA TYR A 31 -0.65 12.93 -19.82
C TYR A 31 0.78 13.48 -19.83
N HIS A 32 1.51 13.19 -18.76
CA HIS A 32 2.70 13.95 -18.34
C HIS A 32 3.89 13.01 -18.15
N HIS A 33 4.20 12.24 -19.19
CA HIS A 33 5.14 11.13 -19.13
C HIS A 33 6.53 11.52 -18.61
N ARG A 34 7.03 12.71 -18.96
CA ARG A 34 8.38 13.15 -18.57
C ARG A 34 8.41 13.59 -17.12
N GLU A 35 7.38 14.30 -16.67
CA GLU A 35 7.24 14.84 -15.33
C GLU A 35 7.08 13.71 -14.30
N VAL A 36 6.37 12.64 -14.64
CA VAL A 36 6.11 11.51 -13.74
C VAL A 36 7.21 10.44 -13.72
N GLU A 37 8.29 10.58 -14.51
CA GLU A 37 9.30 9.53 -14.62
C GLU A 37 10.03 9.25 -13.30
N GLY A 38 10.31 10.30 -12.52
CA GLY A 38 10.87 10.13 -11.18
C GLY A 38 9.90 9.41 -10.23
N VAL A 39 8.59 9.61 -10.38
CA VAL A 39 7.57 8.88 -9.61
C VAL A 39 7.56 7.40 -9.98
N ARG A 40 7.66 7.05 -11.28
CA ARG A 40 7.80 5.65 -11.74
C ARG A 40 9.04 4.98 -11.15
N SER A 41 10.18 5.67 -11.19
CA SER A 41 11.43 5.15 -10.61
C SER A 41 11.30 4.87 -9.11
N LEU A 42 10.66 5.77 -8.36
CA LEU A 42 10.40 5.57 -6.93
C LEU A 42 9.40 4.44 -6.68
N ALA A 43 8.34 4.33 -7.49
CA ALA A 43 7.38 3.23 -7.39
C ALA A 43 8.04 1.86 -7.64
N LEU A 44 8.92 1.76 -8.63
CA LEU A 44 9.68 0.53 -8.88
C LEU A 44 10.56 0.16 -7.68
N LYS A 45 11.22 1.14 -7.05
CA LYS A 45 12.00 0.92 -5.82
C LYS A 45 11.13 0.45 -4.65
N VAL A 46 9.95 1.04 -4.47
CA VAL A 46 8.97 0.57 -3.47
C VAL A 46 8.59 -0.89 -3.76
N LYS A 47 8.27 -1.23 -5.02
CA LYS A 47 7.95 -2.60 -5.42
C LYS A 47 9.08 -3.56 -5.10
N THR A 48 10.30 -3.26 -5.51
CA THR A 48 11.48 -4.09 -5.22
C THR A 48 11.70 -4.25 -3.72
N GLY A 49 11.51 -3.19 -2.93
CA GLY A 49 11.57 -3.28 -1.47
C GLY A 49 10.52 -4.22 -0.90
N ILE A 50 9.26 -4.09 -1.34
CA ILE A 50 8.16 -5.00 -0.94
C ILE A 50 8.48 -6.45 -1.32
N ASP A 51 8.92 -6.70 -2.55
CA ASP A 51 9.32 -8.04 -3.01
C ASP A 51 10.48 -8.60 -2.17
N THR A 52 11.39 -7.75 -1.70
CA THR A 52 12.53 -8.15 -0.86
C THR A 52 12.09 -8.55 0.55
N ILE A 53 11.10 -7.85 1.13
CA ILE A 53 10.60 -8.17 2.48
C ILE A 53 9.56 -9.29 2.48
N ASP A 54 8.90 -9.57 1.35
CA ASP A 54 7.80 -10.52 1.27
C ASP A 54 8.19 -11.92 1.79
N PRO A 55 9.36 -12.51 1.46
CA PRO A 55 9.75 -13.80 2.04
C PRO A 55 9.82 -13.82 3.56
N PHE A 56 10.23 -12.71 4.20
CA PHE A 56 10.29 -12.60 5.66
C PHE A 56 8.89 -12.61 6.27
N ILE A 57 7.96 -11.89 5.65
CA ILE A 57 6.57 -11.84 6.14
C ILE A 57 5.87 -13.18 5.83
N GLN A 58 6.13 -13.76 4.67
CA GLN A 58 5.57 -15.03 4.26
C GLN A 58 5.99 -16.17 5.20
N GLU A 59 7.25 -16.17 5.66
CA GLU A 59 7.75 -17.14 6.64
C GLU A 59 6.87 -17.21 7.89
N ILE A 60 6.57 -16.07 8.53
CA ILE A 60 5.75 -16.04 9.76
C ILE A 60 4.25 -16.20 9.48
N THR A 61 3.75 -15.64 8.37
CA THR A 61 2.32 -15.72 8.04
C THR A 61 1.91 -17.10 7.56
N ALA A 62 2.77 -17.86 6.89
CA ALA A 62 2.48 -19.23 6.46
C ALA A 62 2.33 -20.20 7.63
N GLU A 63 3.01 -19.94 8.75
CA GLU A 63 2.90 -20.72 9.97
C GLU A 63 1.66 -20.31 10.79
N ILE A 64 1.44 -19.00 10.96
CA ILE A 64 0.44 -18.47 11.88
C ILE A 64 -0.95 -18.35 11.25
N CYS A 65 -1.06 -17.80 10.04
CA CYS A 65 -2.35 -17.43 9.46
C CYS A 65 -3.28 -18.63 9.21
N PRO A 66 -2.82 -19.80 8.72
CA PRO A 66 -3.72 -20.95 8.47
C PRO A 66 -4.40 -21.53 9.72
N THR A 67 -3.86 -21.26 10.91
CA THR A 67 -4.41 -21.76 12.18
C THR A 67 -5.10 -20.68 13.01
N CYS A 68 -5.18 -19.45 12.47
CA CYS A 68 -5.72 -18.29 13.16
C CYS A 68 -7.25 -18.38 13.27
N LYS A 69 -7.75 -18.65 14.49
CA LYS A 69 -9.19 -18.79 14.78
C LYS A 69 -9.94 -17.46 14.88
N SER A 70 -9.22 -16.35 15.00
CA SER A 70 -9.76 -14.99 15.07
C SER A 70 -8.92 -14.10 14.15
N PRO A 71 -9.23 -14.05 12.84
CA PRO A 71 -8.43 -13.27 11.92
C PRO A 71 -8.58 -11.78 12.22
N ASN A 72 -7.53 -11.16 12.75
CA ASN A 72 -7.46 -9.71 12.99
C ASN A 72 -7.27 -8.89 11.70
N CYS A 73 -7.58 -9.49 10.55
CA CYS A 73 -7.54 -8.86 9.23
C CYS A 73 -8.91 -8.23 8.93
N ILE A 74 -9.11 -7.01 9.43
CA ILE A 74 -10.33 -6.22 9.21
C ILE A 74 -10.28 -5.43 7.90
N ASN A 75 -11.44 -5.07 7.38
CA ASN A 75 -11.62 -4.38 6.11
C ASN A 75 -10.99 -2.98 6.10
N ALA A 76 -10.90 -2.31 7.25
CA ALA A 76 -10.16 -1.06 7.38
C ALA A 76 -8.71 -1.18 6.86
N ASN A 77 -8.05 -2.32 7.04
CA ASN A 77 -6.69 -2.51 6.51
C ASN A 77 -6.68 -2.71 5.00
N GLY A 78 -7.74 -3.29 4.44
CA GLY A 78 -7.91 -3.58 3.02
C GLY A 78 -8.28 -2.38 2.14
N ARG A 79 -8.55 -1.20 2.71
CA ARG A 79 -8.85 0.01 1.92
C ARG A 79 -7.57 0.65 1.37
N PHE A 80 -7.58 0.93 0.07
CA PHE A 80 -6.51 1.66 -0.61
C PHE A 80 -6.53 3.14 -0.25
N ASP A 81 -5.36 3.71 -0.01
CA ASP A 81 -5.20 5.16 0.13
C ASP A 81 -4.73 5.81 -1.20
N TRP A 82 -4.73 7.14 -1.26
CA TRP A 82 -4.25 7.90 -2.43
C TRP A 82 -2.84 7.52 -2.91
N CYS A 83 -1.93 7.23 -1.97
CA CYS A 83 -0.57 6.83 -2.30
C CYS A 83 -0.49 5.42 -2.91
N ASP A 84 -1.39 4.50 -2.52
CA ASP A 84 -1.54 3.19 -3.16
C ASP A 84 -1.97 3.35 -4.62
N LEU A 85 -2.89 4.28 -4.89
CA LEU A 85 -3.36 4.58 -6.24
C LEU A 85 -2.27 5.19 -7.14
N ILE A 86 -1.40 6.03 -6.59
CA ILE A 86 -0.21 6.54 -7.28
C ILE A 86 0.73 5.38 -7.61
N PHE A 87 1.00 4.52 -6.64
CA PHE A 87 1.87 3.36 -6.82
C PHE A 87 1.36 2.45 -7.94
N PHE A 88 0.06 2.13 -7.95
CA PHE A 88 -0.54 1.32 -9.01
C PHE A 88 -0.50 2.01 -10.37
N SER A 89 -0.85 3.30 -10.43
CA SER A 89 -0.81 4.06 -11.69
C SER A 89 0.61 4.14 -12.26
N ALA A 90 1.61 4.36 -11.39
CA ALA A 90 3.02 4.43 -11.78
C ALA A 90 3.55 3.13 -12.38
N LEU A 91 3.02 2.00 -11.92
CA LEU A 91 3.41 0.66 -12.36
C LEU A 91 2.47 0.08 -13.44
N GLY A 92 1.42 0.80 -13.84
CA GLY A 92 0.41 0.31 -14.78
C GLY A 92 -0.42 -0.87 -14.25
N ILE A 93 -0.58 -0.98 -12.93
CA ILE A 93 -1.34 -2.05 -12.27
C ILE A 93 -2.82 -1.67 -12.21
N GLU A 94 -3.69 -2.53 -12.71
CA GLU A 94 -5.14 -2.36 -12.56
C GLU A 94 -5.60 -2.62 -11.12
N LEU A 95 -6.64 -1.89 -10.70
CA LEU A 95 -7.22 -2.07 -9.37
C LEU A 95 -7.86 -3.46 -9.23
N PRO A 96 -7.64 -4.15 -8.09
CA PRO A 96 -8.40 -5.37 -7.81
C PRO A 96 -9.89 -5.03 -7.60
N PRO A 97 -10.80 -6.00 -7.79
CA PRO A 97 -12.22 -5.80 -7.51
C PRO A 97 -12.44 -5.36 -6.06
N PHE A 98 -13.15 -4.24 -5.88
CA PHE A 98 -13.48 -3.67 -4.58
C PHE A 98 -14.97 -3.89 -4.29
N ARG A 99 -15.30 -4.20 -3.03
CA ARG A 99 -16.68 -4.42 -2.57
C ARG A 99 -17.17 -3.23 -1.76
N ASP A 100 -18.32 -2.70 -2.16
CA ASP A 100 -19.00 -1.61 -1.45
C ASP A 100 -19.81 -2.13 -0.26
N GLY A 101 -20.13 -1.23 0.67
CA GLY A 101 -21.05 -1.51 1.78
C GLY A 101 -20.44 -2.29 2.95
N LEU A 102 -19.14 -2.59 2.92
CA LEU A 102 -18.44 -3.18 4.06
C LEU A 102 -18.02 -2.10 5.07
N GLY A 103 -18.32 -2.35 6.35
CA GLY A 103 -17.80 -1.60 7.47
C GLY A 103 -16.30 -1.79 7.66
N ASP A 104 -15.70 -0.96 8.51
CA ASP A 104 -14.26 -1.01 8.77
C ASP A 104 -13.84 -2.22 9.62
N GLU A 105 -14.72 -2.65 10.53
CA GLU A 105 -14.52 -3.81 11.41
C GLU A 105 -14.94 -5.14 10.77
N ASP A 106 -15.58 -5.10 9.59
CA ASP A 106 -15.93 -6.33 8.88
C ASP A 106 -14.68 -7.11 8.48
N PRO A 107 -14.77 -8.45 8.28
CA PRO A 107 -13.67 -9.21 7.73
C PRO A 107 -13.15 -8.60 6.43
N CYS A 108 -11.82 -8.52 6.29
CA CYS A 108 -11.21 -7.92 5.11
C CYS A 108 -11.73 -8.56 3.83
N GLN A 109 -12.12 -7.74 2.87
CA GLN A 109 -12.72 -8.20 1.63
C GLN A 109 -11.82 -9.11 0.77
N PHE A 110 -10.50 -9.06 1.02
CA PHE A 110 -9.48 -9.87 0.36
C PHE A 110 -9.00 -11.07 1.18
N LEU A 111 -9.58 -11.30 2.37
CA LEU A 111 -9.24 -12.44 3.21
C LEU A 111 -9.93 -13.71 2.69
N ALA A 112 -9.17 -14.79 2.56
CA ALA A 112 -9.64 -16.14 2.29
C ALA A 112 -9.14 -17.12 3.37
N GLU A 113 -9.56 -18.38 3.28
CA GLU A 113 -9.23 -19.43 4.26
C GLU A 113 -7.72 -19.60 4.49
N LYS A 114 -6.92 -19.44 3.44
CA LYS A 114 -5.44 -19.57 3.48
C LYS A 114 -4.72 -18.23 3.59
N GLY A 115 -5.42 -17.17 3.99
CA GLY A 115 -4.87 -15.82 4.09
C GLY A 115 -5.33 -14.90 2.95
N CYS A 116 -4.60 -13.80 2.73
CA CYS A 116 -5.02 -12.78 1.77
C CYS A 116 -4.85 -13.23 0.31
N LEU A 117 -5.89 -13.00 -0.50
CA LEU A 117 -5.93 -13.30 -1.94
C LEU A 117 -5.01 -12.42 -2.79
N LEU A 118 -4.64 -11.23 -2.28
CA LEU A 118 -3.79 -10.30 -3.02
C LEU A 118 -2.30 -10.66 -2.86
N PRO A 119 -1.50 -10.62 -3.93
CA PRO A 119 -0.04 -10.62 -3.79
C PRO A 119 0.39 -9.39 -3.02
N ARG A 120 1.51 -9.46 -2.30
CA ARG A 120 1.87 -8.44 -1.31
C ARG A 120 2.05 -7.04 -1.88
N THR A 121 2.56 -6.94 -3.11
CA THR A 121 2.68 -5.70 -3.87
C THR A 121 1.35 -5.07 -4.26
N MET A 122 0.26 -5.84 -4.31
CA MET A 122 -1.10 -5.34 -4.57
C MET A 122 -1.90 -5.09 -3.28
N ARG A 123 -1.36 -5.41 -2.11
CA ARG A 123 -2.01 -5.09 -0.85
C ARG A 123 -1.87 -3.60 -0.57
N PRO A 124 -2.88 -2.94 0.03
CA PRO A 124 -2.73 -1.57 0.53
C PRO A 124 -1.49 -1.47 1.40
N TYR A 125 -0.81 -0.32 1.36
CA TYR A 125 0.43 -0.13 2.11
C TYR A 125 0.28 -0.43 3.61
N ARG A 126 -0.88 -0.10 4.19
CA ARG A 126 -1.20 -0.42 5.59
C ARG A 126 -1.15 -1.93 5.88
N CYS A 127 -1.63 -2.79 4.97
CA CYS A 127 -1.59 -4.25 5.13
C CYS A 127 -0.16 -4.81 5.20
N ASN A 128 0.82 -4.08 4.68
CA ASN A 128 2.20 -4.50 4.82
C ASN A 128 2.69 -4.30 6.25
N TRP A 129 2.25 -3.23 6.92
CA TRP A 129 2.73 -2.81 8.24
C TRP A 129 1.83 -3.20 9.42
N TRP A 130 0.72 -3.87 9.13
CA TRP A 130 -0.16 -4.42 10.16
C TRP A 130 0.30 -5.81 10.58
N TYR A 131 0.65 -5.96 11.86
CA TYR A 131 1.02 -7.23 12.49
C TYR A 131 0.15 -7.42 13.72
N CYS A 132 -0.55 -8.55 13.81
CA CYS A 132 -1.22 -8.95 15.04
C CYS A 132 -0.21 -9.44 16.08
N ASP A 133 -0.65 -9.58 17.33
CA ASP A 133 0.20 -10.00 18.45
C ASP A 133 0.94 -11.32 18.16
N SER A 134 0.28 -12.31 17.56
CA SER A 134 0.92 -13.57 17.19
C SER A 134 2.06 -13.38 16.17
N LEU A 135 1.88 -12.51 15.18
CA LEU A 135 2.94 -12.20 14.20
C LEU A 135 4.08 -11.41 14.85
N LEU A 136 3.77 -10.49 15.77
CA LEU A 136 4.77 -9.74 16.54
C LEU A 136 5.58 -10.66 17.46
N GLU A 137 4.93 -11.63 18.10
CA GLU A 137 5.59 -12.64 18.92
C GLU A 137 6.56 -13.49 18.07
N ALA A 138 6.13 -13.99 16.91
CA ALA A 138 7.04 -14.72 16.01
C ALA A 138 8.20 -13.84 15.51
N PHE A 139 7.93 -12.58 15.21
CA PHE A 139 8.98 -11.61 14.87
C PHE A 139 10.00 -11.43 16.01
N ASN A 140 9.55 -11.37 17.26
CA ASN A 140 10.42 -11.22 18.43
C ASN A 140 11.36 -12.42 18.66
N HIS A 141 10.98 -13.60 18.17
CA HIS A 141 11.83 -14.80 18.21
C HIS A 141 12.90 -14.84 17.10
N TRP A 142 12.84 -13.96 16.11
CA TRP A 142 13.90 -13.87 15.11
C TRP A 142 15.24 -13.44 15.71
N ARG A 143 16.33 -13.89 15.08
CA ARG A 143 17.68 -13.43 15.45
C ARG A 143 17.75 -11.90 15.34
N PRO A 144 18.41 -11.19 16.27
CA PRO A 144 18.46 -9.72 16.27
C PRO A 144 18.97 -9.11 14.95
N ARG A 145 19.90 -9.79 14.26
CA ARG A 145 20.39 -9.35 12.93
C ARG A 145 19.26 -9.35 11.88
N LYS A 146 18.43 -10.39 11.87
CA LYS A 146 17.30 -10.53 10.94
C LYS A 146 16.24 -9.46 11.21
N GLN A 147 15.92 -9.22 12.49
CA GLN A 147 15.01 -8.15 12.89
C GLN A 147 15.49 -6.76 12.43
N ARG A 148 16.75 -6.41 12.69
CA ARG A 148 17.31 -5.12 12.26
C ARG A 148 17.29 -4.95 10.74
N MET A 149 17.64 -5.99 10.00
CA MET A 149 17.59 -5.98 8.54
C MET A 149 16.17 -5.76 8.04
N PHE A 150 15.19 -6.49 8.60
CA PHE A 150 13.78 -6.32 8.28
C PHE A 150 13.31 -4.88 8.57
N ILE A 151 13.58 -4.36 9.76
CA ILE A 151 13.22 -2.99 10.15
C ILE A 151 13.85 -1.95 9.21
N SER A 152 15.11 -2.13 8.82
CA SER A 152 15.79 -1.23 7.88
C SER A 152 15.09 -1.22 6.52
N LEU A 153 14.78 -2.39 5.97
CA LEU A 153 14.07 -2.50 4.69
C LEU A 153 12.68 -1.83 4.74
N MET A 154 11.96 -2.03 5.85
CA MET A 154 10.65 -1.40 6.09
C MET A 154 10.75 0.13 6.11
N GLN A 155 11.80 0.67 6.75
CA GLN A 155 12.07 2.10 6.81
C GLN A 155 12.40 2.65 5.41
N ASP A 156 13.22 1.95 4.64
CA ASP A 156 13.59 2.33 3.27
C ASP A 156 12.37 2.37 2.34
N ILE A 157 11.50 1.36 2.42
CA ILE A 157 10.22 1.33 1.68
C ILE A 157 9.36 2.52 2.09
N THR A 158 9.25 2.78 3.39
CA THR A 158 8.45 3.90 3.92
C THR A 158 8.92 5.24 3.42
N GLN A 159 10.24 5.49 3.47
CA GLN A 159 10.81 6.75 3.04
C GLN A 159 10.74 6.91 1.51
N THR A 160 10.90 5.81 0.77
CA THR A 160 10.75 5.82 -0.70
C THR A 160 9.31 6.10 -1.11
N ARG A 161 8.33 5.48 -0.46
CA ARG A 161 6.90 5.76 -0.70
C ARG A 161 6.54 7.20 -0.37
N PHE A 162 7.05 7.73 0.74
CA PHE A 162 6.87 9.14 1.10
C PHE A 162 7.33 10.08 -0.03
N ARG A 163 8.54 9.85 -0.54
CA ARG A 163 9.10 10.64 -1.66
C ARG A 163 8.26 10.50 -2.93
N MET A 164 7.82 9.29 -3.26
CA MET A 164 6.97 9.02 -4.42
C MET A 164 5.68 9.85 -4.36
N CYS A 165 4.99 9.82 -3.22
CA CYS A 165 3.74 10.55 -3.05
C CYS A 165 3.93 12.07 -3.08
N ASN A 166 4.96 12.59 -2.43
CA ASN A 166 5.23 14.03 -2.43
C ASN A 166 5.59 14.54 -3.81
N GLN A 167 6.44 13.81 -4.55
CA GLN A 167 6.79 14.19 -5.91
C GLN A 167 5.54 14.20 -6.81
N PHE A 168 4.67 13.19 -6.71
CA PHE A 168 3.41 13.20 -7.46
C PHE A 168 2.50 14.36 -7.04
N LYS A 169 2.42 14.68 -5.74
CA LYS A 169 1.61 15.80 -5.22
C LYS A 169 2.01 17.13 -5.86
N GLU A 170 3.31 17.39 -5.97
CA GLU A 170 3.86 18.60 -6.59
C GLU A 170 3.51 18.67 -8.08
N ILE A 171 3.66 17.55 -8.81
CA ILE A 171 3.31 17.45 -10.24
C ILE A 171 1.81 17.68 -10.43
N HIS A 172 0.97 16.98 -9.66
CA HIS A 172 -0.49 17.09 -9.74
C HIS A 172 -0.94 18.54 -9.49
N ALA A 173 -0.39 19.21 -8.48
CA ALA A 173 -0.68 20.61 -8.20
C ALA A 173 -0.21 21.57 -9.32
N ALA A 174 0.89 21.26 -10.03
CA ALA A 174 1.32 22.03 -11.19
C ALA A 174 0.36 21.86 -12.38
N VAL A 175 -0.02 20.62 -12.68
CA VAL A 175 -0.94 20.28 -13.78
C VAL A 175 -2.32 20.92 -13.56
N SER A 176 -2.88 20.84 -12.34
CA SER A 176 -4.19 21.43 -12.04
C SER A 176 -4.20 22.95 -12.21
N ARG A 177 -3.10 23.66 -11.87
CA ARG A 177 -2.99 25.12 -12.04
C ARG A 177 -2.94 25.53 -13.51
N THR A 178 -2.29 24.75 -14.37
CA THR A 178 -2.24 25.04 -15.81
C THR A 178 -3.59 24.82 -16.50
N ALA A 179 -4.41 23.89 -16.00
CA ALA A 179 -5.75 23.63 -16.53
C ALA A 179 -6.76 24.74 -16.17
N SER A 180 -6.64 25.38 -15.00
CA SER A 180 -7.55 26.45 -14.57
C SER A 180 -7.26 27.83 -15.19
N ASN A 181 -6.10 28.00 -15.85
CA ASN A 181 -5.71 29.24 -16.53
C ASN A 181 -5.97 29.20 -18.05
N ARG A 182 -6.70 28.20 -18.55
CA ARG A 182 -7.17 28.07 -19.94
C ARG A 182 -8.69 28.13 -19.96
#